data_AF-A0A5Q3HAT6-F1
#
_entry.id   AF-A0A5Q3HAT6-F1
#
_cell.length_a   1.000
_cell.length_b   1.000
_cell.length_c   1.000
_cell.angle_alpha   90.00
_cell.angle_beta   90.00
_cell.angle_gamma   90.00
#
_symmetry.space_group_name_H-M   'P 1'
#
loop_
_entity.id
_entity.type
_entity.pdbx_description
1 polymer ?
#
loop_
_entity_poly.entity_id
_entity_poly.type
_entity_poly.pdbx_seq_one_letter_code
_entity_poly.pdbx_strand_id
1 'polypeptide(L)'
;MPMTPHSGAKSATCADDLTRENVQSMRRVEEAALANRSRADRMAAFIATFCGSMPFVWLHVLAFALWIGLNSWPGLKHWDPYPFTFLTLVVSLEAIFLSSFILISQNYELRISDRRNQLDLQINLLTEQENTKMIQMLERIAKKVGADVADPDVRILKESTDPEKLIAQIEQAQRDNPPAADAAAKG
;
A
#
# COMPACT_ATOMS: atom_id res chain seq x y z
N MET A 1 -51.45 22.74 30.20
CA MET A 1 -50.68 21.91 29.26
C MET A 1 -49.33 21.58 29.91
N PRO A 2 -49.03 20.31 30.25
CA PRO A 2 -47.69 19.90 30.63
C PRO A 2 -46.92 19.38 29.41
N MET A 3 -45.71 19.89 29.19
CA MET A 3 -44.76 19.35 28.21
C MET A 3 -44.05 18.14 28.83
N THR A 4 -44.19 16.96 28.22
CA THR A 4 -43.40 15.77 28.57
C THR A 4 -42.03 15.83 27.89
N PRO A 5 -40.91 15.56 28.59
CA PRO A 5 -39.61 15.43 27.97
C PRO A 5 -39.42 14.00 27.49
N HIS A 6 -39.17 13.78 26.21
CA HIS A 6 -38.65 12.50 25.73
C HIS A 6 -37.62 12.71 24.62
N SER A 7 -36.60 11.84 24.65
CA SER A 7 -35.77 11.44 23.51
C SER A 7 -34.36 12.04 23.40
N GLY A 8 -33.53 11.93 24.45
CA GLY A 8 -32.07 12.15 24.36
C GLY A 8 -31.19 10.90 24.57
N ALA A 9 -31.71 9.84 25.22
CA ALA A 9 -30.88 8.73 25.68
C ALA A 9 -30.68 7.57 24.66
N LYS A 10 -31.54 7.46 23.64
CA LYS A 10 -31.50 6.34 22.67
C LYS A 10 -30.45 6.51 21.56
N SER A 11 -30.05 7.74 21.22
CA SER A 11 -29.12 7.99 20.10
C SER A 11 -27.67 7.69 20.47
N ALA A 12 -27.25 7.99 21.71
CA ALA A 12 -25.88 7.76 22.19
C ALA A 12 -25.54 6.26 22.27
N THR A 13 -26.51 5.42 22.69
CA THR A 13 -26.32 3.96 22.77
C THR A 13 -26.14 3.33 21.37
N CYS A 14 -26.86 3.86 20.36
CA CYS A 14 -26.85 3.32 18.99
C CYS A 14 -25.56 3.68 18.24
N ALA A 15 -25.04 4.91 18.43
CA ALA A 15 -23.78 5.35 17.80
C ALA A 15 -22.56 4.61 18.36
N ASP A 16 -22.52 4.38 19.68
CA ASP A 16 -21.45 3.60 20.32
C ASP A 16 -21.51 2.11 19.94
N ASP A 17 -22.71 1.53 19.81
CA ASP A 17 -22.88 0.15 19.33
C ASP A 17 -22.45 -0.01 17.87
N LEU A 18 -22.82 0.92 16.99
CA LEU A 18 -22.37 0.94 15.58
C LEU A 18 -20.84 1.06 15.47
N THR A 19 -20.23 1.89 16.31
CA THR A 19 -18.78 2.06 16.32
C THR A 19 -18.08 0.79 16.80
N ARG A 20 -18.60 0.13 17.85
CA ARG A 20 -18.09 -1.16 18.33
C ARG A 20 -18.26 -2.27 17.31
N GLU A 21 -19.39 -2.33 16.61
CA GLU A 21 -19.65 -3.34 15.58
C GLU A 21 -18.71 -3.18 14.38
N ASN A 22 -18.44 -1.94 13.93
CA ASN A 22 -17.47 -1.64 12.89
C ASN A 22 -16.03 -2.00 13.29
N VAL A 23 -15.64 -1.74 14.53
CA VAL A 23 -14.31 -2.14 15.04
C VAL A 23 -14.18 -3.66 15.12
N GLN A 24 -15.25 -4.37 15.46
CA GLN A 24 -15.27 -5.84 15.51
C GLN A 24 -15.27 -6.48 14.11
N SER A 25 -15.95 -5.89 13.13
CA SER A 25 -15.95 -6.37 11.74
C SER A 25 -14.57 -6.19 11.09
N MET A 26 -13.91 -5.05 11.33
CA MET A 26 -12.53 -4.81 10.90
C MET A 26 -11.55 -5.86 11.47
N ARG A 27 -11.66 -6.17 12.76
CA ARG A 27 -10.81 -7.19 13.39
C ARG A 27 -11.03 -8.59 12.84
N ARG A 28 -12.27 -8.98 12.52
CA ARG A 28 -12.55 -10.30 11.92
C ARG A 28 -11.98 -10.42 10.51
N VAL A 29 -11.98 -9.33 9.73
CA VAL A 29 -11.36 -9.28 8.41
C VAL A 29 -9.83 -9.37 8.52
N GLU A 30 -9.22 -8.68 9.49
CA GLU A 30 -7.79 -8.83 9.79
C GLU A 30 -7.43 -10.25 10.27
N GLU A 31 -8.22 -10.84 11.17
CA GLU A 31 -8.00 -12.19 11.68
C GLU A 31 -8.15 -13.25 10.59
N ALA A 32 -9.12 -13.11 9.69
CA ALA A 32 -9.27 -13.98 8.52
C ALA A 32 -8.12 -13.82 7.50
N ALA A 33 -7.59 -12.60 7.34
CA ALA A 33 -6.41 -12.34 6.52
C ALA A 33 -5.14 -12.94 7.14
N LEU A 34 -5.04 -12.95 8.48
CA LEU A 34 -3.93 -13.57 9.22
C LEU A 34 -4.04 -15.10 9.24
N ALA A 35 -5.25 -15.66 9.35
CA ALA A 35 -5.50 -17.10 9.42
C ALA A 35 -5.19 -17.83 8.09
N ASN A 36 -5.31 -17.13 6.97
CA ASN A 36 -5.00 -17.67 5.62
C ASN A 36 -3.55 -17.45 5.18
N ARG A 37 -2.68 -16.86 5.99
CA ARG A 37 -1.25 -16.78 5.65
C ARG A 37 -0.65 -18.19 5.70
N SER A 38 -0.24 -18.68 4.54
CA SER A 38 0.63 -19.86 4.47
C SER A 38 1.86 -19.63 5.36
N ARG A 39 2.44 -20.69 5.94
CA ARG A 39 3.71 -20.59 6.71
C ARG A 39 4.79 -19.88 5.89
N ALA A 40 4.73 -20.02 4.56
CA ALA A 40 5.56 -19.30 3.61
C ALA A 40 5.32 -17.78 3.60
N ASP A 41 4.06 -17.31 3.67
CA ASP A 41 3.75 -15.87 3.73
C ASP A 41 4.21 -15.25 5.06
N ARG A 42 4.12 -16.00 6.17
CA ARG A 42 4.62 -15.53 7.47
C ARG A 42 6.14 -15.42 7.48
N MET A 43 6.82 -16.38 6.84
CA MET A 43 8.26 -16.34 6.64
C MET A 43 8.66 -15.19 5.71
N ALA A 44 7.96 -14.99 4.58
CA ALA A 44 8.20 -13.90 3.65
C ALA A 44 8.03 -12.53 4.30
N ALA A 45 6.99 -12.33 5.13
CA ALA A 45 6.79 -11.07 5.85
C ALA A 45 7.90 -10.79 6.88
N PHE A 46 8.38 -11.83 7.57
CA PHE A 46 9.51 -11.71 8.49
C PHE A 46 10.79 -11.33 7.73
N ILE A 47 11.09 -12.03 6.64
CA ILE A 47 12.26 -11.77 5.80
C ILE A 47 12.19 -10.35 5.20
N ALA A 48 11.03 -9.91 4.69
CA ALA A 48 10.85 -8.58 4.13
C ALA A 48 11.15 -7.49 5.16
N THR A 49 10.65 -7.65 6.39
CA THR A 49 10.90 -6.71 7.49
C THR A 49 12.37 -6.76 7.94
N PHE A 50 12.98 -7.95 7.96
CA PHE A 50 14.35 -8.16 8.42
C PHE A 50 15.39 -7.64 7.42
N CYS A 51 15.25 -7.95 6.13
CA CYS A 51 16.12 -7.45 5.06
C CYS A 51 15.98 -5.94 4.84
N GLY A 52 14.81 -5.36 5.12
CA GLY A 52 14.61 -3.90 5.10
C GLY A 52 15.18 -3.17 6.32
N SER A 53 15.71 -3.89 7.31
CA SER A 53 16.14 -3.31 8.58
C SER A 53 17.62 -2.93 8.58
N MET A 54 17.93 -1.69 8.98
CA MET A 54 19.31 -1.22 9.20
C MET A 54 20.16 -2.07 10.18
N PRO A 55 19.62 -2.67 11.26
CA PRO A 55 20.44 -3.48 12.18
C PRO A 55 21.06 -4.73 11.53
N PHE A 56 20.43 -5.29 10.48
CA PHE A 56 20.99 -6.44 9.75
C PHE A 56 22.36 -6.12 9.13
N VAL A 57 22.48 -4.93 8.53
CA VAL A 57 23.73 -4.44 7.92
C VAL A 57 24.81 -4.25 8.98
N TRP A 58 24.47 -3.63 10.12
CA TRP A 58 25.41 -3.44 11.22
C TRP A 58 25.93 -4.75 11.80
N LEU A 59 25.08 -5.77 11.90
CA LEU A 59 25.50 -7.11 12.33
C LEU A 59 26.58 -7.70 11.40
N HIS A 60 26.41 -7.58 10.08
CA HIS A 60 27.37 -8.08 9.10
C HIS A 60 28.68 -7.30 9.16
N VAL A 61 28.60 -5.97 9.22
CA VAL A 61 29.79 -5.11 9.35
C VAL A 61 30.58 -5.48 10.60
N LEU A 62 29.91 -5.69 11.73
CA LEU A 62 30.57 -6.08 12.98
C LEU A 62 31.13 -7.49 12.90
N ALA A 63 30.41 -8.45 12.30
CA ALA A 63 30.89 -9.81 12.10
C ALA A 63 32.15 -9.85 11.22
N PHE A 64 32.18 -9.13 10.10
CA PHE A 64 33.35 -9.05 9.23
C PHE A 64 34.52 -8.30 9.91
N ALA A 65 34.24 -7.20 10.61
CA ALA A 65 35.26 -6.48 11.36
C ALA A 65 35.88 -7.35 12.47
N LEU A 66 35.05 -8.13 13.18
CA LEU A 66 35.51 -9.07 14.19
C LEU A 66 36.34 -10.20 13.57
N TRP A 67 35.92 -10.76 12.43
CA TRP A 67 36.66 -11.81 11.74
C TRP A 67 38.04 -11.32 11.29
N ILE A 68 38.09 -10.16 10.64
CA ILE A 68 39.35 -9.55 10.20
C ILE A 68 40.22 -9.22 11.41
N GLY A 69 39.64 -8.65 12.47
CA GLY A 69 40.34 -8.30 13.71
C GLY A 69 40.96 -9.51 14.42
N LEU A 70 40.19 -10.59 14.59
CA LEU A 70 40.66 -11.83 15.21
C LEU A 70 41.75 -12.51 14.39
N ASN A 71 41.63 -12.49 13.07
CA ASN A 71 42.58 -13.15 12.19
C ASN A 71 43.83 -12.29 11.89
N SER A 72 43.77 -10.98 12.10
CA SER A 72 44.92 -10.07 12.00
C SER A 72 45.64 -9.83 13.34
N TRP A 73 45.19 -10.46 14.43
CA TRP A 73 45.76 -10.25 15.76
C TRP A 73 47.09 -11.00 15.93
N PRO A 74 48.21 -10.29 16.23
CA PRO A 74 49.51 -10.94 16.40
C PRO A 74 49.52 -11.81 17.66
N GLY A 75 49.63 -13.12 17.48
CA GLY A 75 49.66 -14.12 18.57
C GLY A 75 48.64 -15.26 18.44
N LEU A 76 47.65 -15.13 17.55
CA LEU A 76 46.74 -16.21 17.17
C LEU A 76 47.22 -16.87 15.87
N LYS A 77 46.98 -18.18 15.72
CA LYS A 77 47.26 -18.89 14.46
C LYS A 77 46.32 -18.32 13.39
N HIS A 78 46.89 -17.66 12.37
CA HIS A 78 46.15 -17.12 11.23
C HIS A 78 45.39 -18.27 10.55
N TRP A 79 44.10 -18.39 10.83
CA TRP A 79 43.25 -19.46 10.31
C TRP A 79 42.87 -19.18 8.85
N ASP A 80 42.70 -17.90 8.49
CA ASP A 80 42.32 -17.45 7.15
C ASP A 80 43.28 -16.35 6.66
N PRO A 81 44.54 -16.69 6.27
CA PRO A 81 45.53 -15.70 5.84
C PRO A 81 44.99 -14.82 4.71
N TYR A 82 45.49 -13.58 4.62
CA TYR A 82 45.20 -12.70 3.49
C TYR A 82 45.51 -13.46 2.18
N PRO A 83 44.53 -13.68 1.27
CA PRO A 83 43.37 -12.84 0.94
C PRO A 83 41.99 -13.26 1.53
N PHE A 84 41.93 -13.96 2.67
CA PHE A 84 40.68 -14.40 3.33
C PHE A 84 39.75 -15.27 2.44
N THR A 85 40.25 -16.41 1.97
CA THR A 85 39.52 -17.28 1.04
C THR A 85 38.25 -17.86 1.67
N PHE A 86 38.28 -18.21 2.97
CA PHE A 86 37.11 -18.77 3.64
C PHE A 86 36.01 -17.73 3.83
N LEU A 87 36.36 -16.53 4.30
CA LEU A 87 35.40 -15.43 4.43
C LEU A 87 34.76 -15.11 3.07
N THR A 88 35.56 -15.04 2.00
CA THR A 88 35.06 -14.78 0.65
C THR A 88 34.06 -15.85 0.18
N LEU A 89 34.35 -17.13 0.44
CA LEU A 89 33.46 -18.23 0.10
C LEU A 89 32.12 -18.13 0.85
N VAL A 90 32.16 -17.88 2.17
CA VAL A 90 30.96 -17.73 2.99
C VAL A 90 30.13 -16.52 2.53
N VAL A 91 30.76 -15.37 2.30
CA VAL A 91 30.10 -14.15 1.82
C VAL A 91 29.44 -14.35 0.46
N SER A 92 30.12 -15.03 -0.48
CA SER A 92 29.53 -15.31 -1.79
C SER A 92 28.27 -16.19 -1.70
N LEU A 93 28.30 -17.20 -0.84
CA LEU A 93 27.14 -18.06 -0.60
C LEU A 93 26.01 -17.30 0.09
N GLU A 94 26.35 -16.50 1.10
CA GLU A 94 25.42 -15.63 1.83
C GLU A 94 24.73 -14.63 0.89
N ALA A 95 25.46 -14.02 -0.03
CA ALA A 95 24.92 -13.10 -1.03
C ALA A 95 23.86 -13.76 -1.93
N ILE A 96 24.02 -15.03 -2.30
CA ILE A 96 23.01 -15.78 -3.07
C ILE A 96 21.72 -15.93 -2.25
N PHE A 97 21.84 -16.30 -0.98
CA PHE A 97 20.69 -16.40 -0.08
C PHE A 97 20.01 -15.05 0.12
N LEU A 98 20.78 -13.98 0.32
CA LEU A 98 20.25 -12.62 0.46
C LEU A 98 19.49 -12.18 -0.78
N SER A 99 20.04 -12.40 -1.97
CA SER A 99 19.36 -12.08 -3.22
C SER A 99 18.04 -12.86 -3.37
N SER A 100 18.04 -14.16 -3.03
CA SER A 100 16.82 -14.98 -3.04
C SER A 100 15.78 -14.48 -2.04
N PHE A 101 16.19 -14.14 -0.83
CA PHE A 101 15.33 -13.59 0.21
C PHE A 101 14.76 -12.21 -0.16
N ILE A 102 15.57 -11.36 -0.79
CA ILE A 102 15.13 -10.07 -1.34
C ILE A 102 14.08 -10.32 -2.43
N LEU A 103 14.31 -11.25 -3.36
CA LEU A 103 13.36 -11.55 -4.44
C LEU A 103 12.02 -12.09 -3.88
N ILE A 104 12.07 -12.97 -2.89
CA ILE A 104 10.87 -13.49 -2.22
C ILE A 104 10.12 -12.35 -1.53
N SER A 105 10.83 -11.46 -0.84
CA SER A 105 10.25 -10.30 -0.15
C SER A 105 9.62 -9.33 -1.14
N GLN A 106 10.29 -9.03 -2.25
CA GLN A 106 9.78 -8.19 -3.32
C GLN A 106 8.52 -8.79 -3.96
N ASN A 107 8.55 -10.08 -4.30
CA ASN A 107 7.38 -10.78 -4.85
C ASN A 107 6.20 -10.79 -3.85
N TYR A 108 6.48 -10.88 -2.56
CA TYR A 108 5.47 -10.80 -1.51
C TYR A 108 4.82 -9.41 -1.44
N GLU A 109 5.63 -8.35 -1.41
CA GLU A 109 5.14 -6.96 -1.39
C GLU A 109 4.37 -6.62 -2.68
N LEU A 110 4.83 -7.06 -3.85
CA LEU A 110 4.12 -6.91 -5.12
C LEU A 110 2.72 -7.54 -5.07
N ARG A 111 2.61 -8.78 -4.57
CA ARG A 111 1.30 -9.45 -4.42
C ARG A 111 0.35 -8.71 -3.48
N ILE A 112 0.86 -8.13 -2.38
CA ILE A 112 0.05 -7.30 -1.49
C ILE A 112 -0.37 -6.01 -2.19
N SER A 113 0.56 -5.34 -2.86
CA SER A 113 0.33 -4.10 -3.57
C SER A 113 -0.74 -4.28 -4.66
N ASP A 114 -0.65 -5.34 -5.47
CA ASP A 114 -1.64 -5.64 -6.50
C ASP A 114 -3.04 -5.86 -5.93
N ARG A 115 -3.12 -6.59 -4.81
CA ARG A 115 -4.41 -6.81 -4.12
C ARG A 115 -5.00 -5.49 -3.60
N ARG A 116 -4.17 -4.60 -3.04
CA ARG A 116 -4.60 -3.27 -2.58
C ARG A 116 -5.11 -2.43 -3.75
N ASN A 117 -4.33 -2.36 -4.83
CA ASN A 117 -4.72 -1.64 -6.04
C ASN A 117 -6.06 -2.12 -6.62
N GLN A 118 -6.31 -3.43 -6.64
CA GLN A 118 -7.59 -3.99 -7.09
C GLN A 118 -8.76 -3.61 -6.20
N LEU A 119 -8.57 -3.55 -4.88
CA LEU A 119 -9.60 -3.12 -3.93
C LEU A 119 -9.87 -1.62 -4.08
N ASP A 120 -8.81 -0.81 -4.18
CA ASP A 120 -8.92 0.64 -4.34
C ASP A 120 -9.64 1.00 -5.64
N LEU A 121 -9.36 0.30 -6.74
CA LEU A 121 -10.08 0.47 -8.01
C LEU A 121 -11.57 0.16 -7.85
N GLN A 122 -11.91 -0.95 -7.18
CA GLN A 122 -13.32 -1.32 -6.96
C GLN A 122 -14.07 -0.31 -6.10
N ILE A 123 -13.43 0.18 -5.02
CA ILE A 123 -14.00 1.22 -4.15
C ILE A 123 -14.23 2.51 -4.94
N ASN A 124 -13.27 2.93 -5.78
CA ASN A 124 -13.41 4.10 -6.63
C ASN A 124 -14.59 3.96 -7.61
N LEU A 125 -14.68 2.84 -8.32
CA LEU A 125 -15.79 2.59 -9.26
C LEU A 125 -17.15 2.56 -8.55
N LEU A 126 -17.23 1.96 -7.37
CA LEU A 126 -18.45 1.96 -6.57
C LEU A 126 -18.82 3.38 -6.14
N THR A 127 -17.84 4.16 -5.69
CA THR A 127 -18.02 5.56 -5.27
C THR A 127 -18.51 6.42 -6.43
N GLU A 128 -17.97 6.24 -7.64
CA GLU A 128 -18.45 6.93 -8.84
C GLU A 128 -19.91 6.57 -9.18
N GLN A 129 -20.28 5.29 -9.07
CA GLN A 129 -21.65 4.85 -9.29
C GLN A 129 -22.63 5.45 -8.26
N GLU A 130 -22.23 5.47 -6.98
CA GLU A 130 -23.02 6.07 -5.91
C GLU A 130 -23.18 7.58 -6.10
N ASN A 131 -22.10 8.28 -6.46
CA ASN A 131 -22.13 9.71 -6.76
C ASN A 131 -23.06 10.00 -7.95
N THR A 132 -22.95 9.21 -9.02
CA THR A 132 -23.84 9.33 -10.19
C THR A 132 -25.31 9.14 -9.80
N LYS A 133 -25.63 8.12 -8.99
CA LYS A 133 -27.00 7.90 -8.48
C LYS A 133 -27.47 9.06 -7.61
N MET A 134 -26.59 9.63 -6.80
CA MET A 134 -26.89 10.78 -5.94
C MET A 134 -27.22 12.02 -6.79
N ILE A 135 -26.40 12.32 -7.80
CA ILE A 135 -26.67 13.40 -8.77
C ILE A 135 -28.02 13.19 -9.46
N GLN A 136 -28.31 11.96 -9.92
CA GLN A 136 -29.61 11.64 -10.54
C GLN A 136 -30.79 11.81 -9.59
N MET A 137 -30.64 11.42 -8.32
CA MET A 137 -31.67 11.63 -7.29
C MET A 137 -31.87 13.12 -6.99
N LEU A 138 -30.78 13.88 -6.85
CA LEU A 138 -30.82 15.34 -6.66
C LEU A 138 -31.50 16.03 -7.85
N GLU A 139 -31.21 15.63 -9.08
CA GLU A 139 -31.86 16.15 -10.30
C GLU A 139 -33.38 15.87 -10.29
N ARG A 140 -33.79 14.65 -9.88
CA ARG A 140 -35.21 14.31 -9.74
C ARG A 140 -35.91 15.14 -8.65
N ILE A 141 -35.23 15.41 -7.54
CA ILE A 141 -35.75 16.24 -6.44
C ILE A 141 -35.87 17.70 -6.90
N ALA A 142 -34.81 18.26 -7.49
CA ALA A 142 -34.78 19.61 -8.05
C ALA A 142 -35.94 19.86 -9.02
N LYS A 143 -36.12 18.95 -9.98
CA LYS A 143 -37.24 19.01 -10.95
C LYS A 143 -38.61 18.99 -10.27
N LYS A 144 -38.77 18.22 -9.18
CA LYS A 144 -40.04 18.11 -8.43
C LYS A 144 -40.31 19.33 -7.56
N VAL A 145 -39.27 20.01 -7.09
CA VAL A 145 -39.34 21.24 -6.28
C VAL A 145 -39.48 22.49 -7.17
N GLY A 146 -39.34 22.36 -8.50
CA GLY A 146 -39.40 23.48 -9.44
C GLY A 146 -38.15 24.36 -9.41
N ALA A 147 -37.07 23.86 -8.79
CA ALA A 147 -35.76 24.49 -8.86
C ALA A 147 -35.16 24.13 -10.23
N ASP A 148 -35.08 25.12 -11.12
CA ASP A 148 -34.34 24.99 -12.37
C ASP A 148 -32.85 24.92 -12.03
N VAL A 149 -32.33 23.70 -11.83
CA VAL A 149 -30.89 23.43 -11.66
C VAL A 149 -30.28 23.37 -13.05
N ALA A 150 -30.43 24.45 -13.80
CA ALA A 150 -29.70 24.71 -15.03
C ALA A 150 -28.37 25.38 -14.69
N ASP A 151 -27.61 24.79 -13.76
CA ASP A 151 -26.27 25.26 -13.45
C ASP A 151 -25.30 24.63 -14.48
N PRO A 152 -24.60 25.42 -15.31
CA PRO A 152 -23.72 24.92 -16.38
C PRO A 152 -22.65 23.93 -15.88
N ASP A 153 -22.29 23.97 -14.60
CA ASP A 153 -21.29 23.10 -13.97
C ASP A 153 -21.73 21.62 -13.85
N VAL A 154 -23.04 21.34 -13.76
CA VAL A 154 -23.57 19.97 -13.63
C VAL A 154 -23.50 19.21 -14.97
N ARG A 155 -23.55 19.92 -16.10
CA ARG A 155 -23.33 19.31 -17.43
C ARG A 155 -21.89 18.91 -17.65
N ILE A 156 -20.95 19.68 -17.12
CA ILE A 156 -19.51 19.42 -17.23
C ILE A 156 -19.14 18.16 -16.41
N LEU A 157 -19.71 17.99 -15.22
CA LEU A 157 -19.56 16.76 -14.40
C LEU A 157 -20.18 15.50 -15.04
N LYS A 158 -21.28 15.64 -15.82
CA LYS A 158 -21.87 14.52 -16.59
C LYS A 158 -20.96 14.03 -17.72
N GLU A 159 -20.12 14.88 -18.28
CA GLU A 159 -19.24 14.54 -19.41
C GLU A 159 -17.84 14.08 -18.97
N SER A 160 -17.40 14.48 -17.78
CA SER A 160 -16.10 14.11 -17.20
C SER A 160 -16.08 12.77 -16.45
N THR A 161 -17.12 11.93 -16.60
CA THR A 161 -17.21 10.60 -15.96
C THR A 161 -17.11 9.46 -16.97
N ASP A 162 -16.85 9.74 -18.25
CA ASP A 162 -16.57 8.70 -19.24
C ASP A 162 -15.08 8.29 -19.17
N PRO A 163 -14.76 7.07 -18.70
CA PRO A 163 -13.36 6.64 -18.52
C PRO A 163 -12.53 6.73 -19.80
N GLU A 164 -13.15 6.53 -20.96
CA GLU A 164 -12.47 6.61 -22.25
C GLU A 164 -12.04 8.05 -22.60
N LYS A 165 -12.83 9.08 -22.23
CA LYS A 165 -12.46 10.48 -22.46
C LYS A 165 -11.33 10.92 -21.54
N LEU A 166 -11.28 10.43 -20.29
CA LEU A 166 -10.15 10.70 -19.40
C LEU A 166 -8.86 10.08 -19.92
N ILE A 167 -8.89 8.83 -20.41
CA ILE A 167 -7.71 8.17 -20.99
C ILE A 167 -7.20 8.97 -22.20
N ALA A 168 -8.09 9.40 -23.09
CA ALA A 168 -7.72 10.22 -24.25
C ALA A 168 -7.11 11.57 -23.85
N GLN A 169 -7.66 12.23 -22.81
CA GLN A 169 -7.13 13.51 -22.32
C GLN A 169 -5.76 13.34 -21.63
N ILE A 170 -5.55 12.26 -20.88
CA ILE A 170 -4.26 11.96 -20.24
C ILE A 170 -3.21 11.67 -21.32
N GLU A 171 -3.54 10.89 -22.34
CA GLU A 171 -2.63 10.59 -23.46
C GLU A 171 -2.27 11.86 -24.24
N GLN A 172 -3.26 12.73 -24.48
CA GLN A 172 -3.05 13.99 -25.20
C GLN A 172 -2.19 14.98 -24.39
N ALA A 173 -2.43 15.11 -23.08
CA ALA A 173 -1.62 15.95 -22.19
C ALA A 173 -0.17 15.43 -22.04
N GLN A 174 0.04 14.11 -22.04
CA GLN A 174 1.38 13.50 -22.04
C GLN A 174 2.12 13.72 -23.36
N ARG A 175 1.38 13.82 -24.47
CA ARG A 175 1.95 14.11 -25.80
C ARG A 175 2.39 15.56 -25.95
N ASP A 176 1.62 16.48 -25.37
CA ASP A 176 1.91 17.93 -25.41
C ASP A 176 2.97 18.35 -24.38
N ASN A 177 3.11 17.60 -23.27
CA ASN A 177 4.14 17.83 -22.25
C ASN A 177 4.82 16.51 -21.85
N PRO A 178 5.77 16.01 -22.67
CA PRO A 178 6.46 14.77 -22.36
C PRO A 178 7.26 14.91 -21.05
N PRO A 179 7.32 13.86 -20.22
CA PRO A 179 8.10 13.88 -18.99
C PRO A 179 9.56 14.24 -19.31
N ALA A 180 10.15 15.15 -18.52
CA ALA A 180 11.47 15.75 -18.75
C ALA A 180 12.62 14.73 -18.95
N ALA A 181 12.41 13.46 -18.59
CA ALA A 181 13.33 12.36 -18.85
C ALA A 181 13.54 12.07 -20.35
N ASP A 182 12.51 12.22 -21.20
CA ASP A 182 12.61 11.92 -22.64
C ASP A 182 13.20 13.06 -23.47
N ALA A 183 13.09 14.30 -23.00
CA ALA A 183 13.67 15.47 -23.66
C ALA A 183 15.21 15.49 -23.58
N ALA A 184 15.80 14.91 -22.52
CA ALA A 184 17.24 14.85 -22.31
C ALA A 184 17.94 13.74 -23.14
N ALA A 185 17.21 12.77 -23.70
CA ALA A 185 17.77 11.67 -24.48
C ALA A 185 17.93 12.00 -25.99
N LYS A 186 17.45 13.16 -26.44
CA LYS A 186 17.48 13.60 -27.86
C LYS A 186 18.27 14.90 -28.11
N GLY A 187 18.99 15.39 -27.10
CA GLY A 187 19.87 16.58 -27.20
C GLY A 187 21.32 16.22 -27.46
#